data_AF-A0AAP2Z350-F1
#
_entry.id   AF-A0AAP2Z350-F1
#
_cell.length_a   1.000
_cell.length_b   1.000
_cell.length_c   1.000
_cell.angle_alpha   90.00
_cell.angle_beta   90.00
_cell.angle_gamma   90.00
#
_symmetry.space_group_name_H-M   'P 1'
#
loop_
_entity.id
_entity.type
_entity.pdbx_description
1 polymer ?
#
loop_
_entity_poly.entity_id
_entity_poly.type
_entity_poly.pdbx_seq_one_letter_code
_entity_poly.pdbx_strand_id
1 'polypeptide(L)'
;MITQETKRRLFHRRRTDETFDDMINRLLDETIVEMTLKETIEAARNEYDDITAISVNHPGLTETGLLYVKIWSPEIMDGGEANVFSPSHRVVIERDGETVRMVPVVIEGMYFPDLADNQDTTTIYLEDLGAKHNPVALAEGIDHLRNKLQHPESWEDEFKSKRFETFLDK
;
A
#
# COMPACT_ATOMS: atom_id res chain seq x y z
N MET A 1 22.51 18.82 12.13
CA MET A 1 22.41 20.02 13.00
C MET A 1 21.64 21.09 12.24
N ILE A 2 20.54 21.62 12.78
CA ILE A 2 19.69 22.61 12.08
C ILE A 2 20.36 23.99 12.12
N THR A 3 20.45 24.68 10.98
CA THR A 3 21.13 25.99 10.89
C THR A 3 20.34 27.10 11.61
N GLN A 4 21.02 28.18 12.01
CA GLN A 4 20.36 29.36 12.62
C GLN A 4 19.35 30.01 11.68
N GLU A 5 19.66 30.03 10.38
CA GLU A 5 18.75 30.55 9.36
C GLU A 5 17.49 29.68 9.25
N THR A 6 17.63 28.35 9.27
CA THR A 6 16.50 27.43 9.29
C THR A 6 15.63 27.65 10.54
N LYS A 7 16.24 27.85 11.72
CA LYS A 7 15.50 28.15 12.96
C LYS A 7 14.70 29.45 12.85
N ARG A 8 15.27 30.49 12.25
CA ARG A 8 14.58 31.77 12.02
C ARG A 8 13.38 31.61 11.09
N ARG A 9 13.55 30.87 9.98
CA ARG A 9 12.46 30.58 9.04
C ARG A 9 11.33 29.77 9.68
N LEU A 10 11.68 28.79 10.51
CA LEU A 10 10.71 28.02 11.30
C LEU A 10 9.96 28.92 12.30
N PHE A 11 10.66 29.78 13.03
CA PHE A 11 10.04 30.73 13.96
C PHE A 11 9.00 31.63 13.28
N HIS A 12 9.26 32.08 12.04
CA HIS A 12 8.31 32.90 11.27
C HIS A 12 7.07 32.13 10.76
N ARG A 13 7.11 30.80 10.74
CA ARG A 13 5.97 29.94 10.33
C ARG A 13 5.12 29.44 11.49
N ARG A 14 5.58 29.65 12.72
CA ARG A 14 4.92 29.25 13.96
C ARG A 14 3.67 30.10 14.19
N ARG A 15 2.53 29.48 14.50
CA ARG A 15 1.32 30.19 14.92
C ARG A 15 1.46 30.65 16.38
N THR A 16 0.71 31.68 16.78
CA THR A 16 0.86 32.37 18.08
C THR A 16 0.78 31.41 19.28
N ASP A 17 -0.05 30.37 19.20
CA ASP A 17 -0.34 29.43 20.29
C ASP A 17 0.18 28.00 20.04
N GLU A 18 1.05 27.83 19.04
CA GLU A 18 1.57 26.52 18.62
C GLU A 18 2.93 26.26 19.26
N THR A 19 3.29 25.04 19.67
CA THR A 19 4.68 24.71 20.06
C THR A 19 5.57 24.48 18.84
N PHE A 20 6.89 24.36 19.03
CA PHE A 20 7.77 24.00 17.90
C PHE A 20 7.48 22.59 17.38
N ASP A 21 7.16 21.66 18.26
CA ASP A 21 6.84 20.29 17.89
C ASP A 21 5.50 20.24 17.14
N ASP A 22 4.49 20.99 17.59
CA ASP A 22 3.21 21.10 16.87
C ASP A 22 3.40 21.68 15.46
N MET A 23 4.24 22.73 15.34
CA MET A 23 4.56 23.33 14.04
C MET A 23 5.33 22.36 13.14
N ILE A 24 6.28 21.59 13.68
CA ILE A 24 6.99 20.57 12.90
C ILE A 24 6.01 19.49 12.44
N ASN A 25 5.17 18.96 13.34
CA ASN A 25 4.18 17.95 13.00
C ASN A 25 3.21 18.47 11.94
N ARG A 26 2.67 19.67 12.11
CA ARG A 26 1.81 20.30 11.10
C ARG A 26 2.52 20.46 9.75
N LEU A 27 3.78 20.91 9.75
CA LEU A 27 4.54 21.07 8.51
C LEU A 27 4.85 19.72 7.85
N LEU A 28 5.02 18.65 8.64
CA LEU A 28 5.17 17.29 8.12
C LEU A 28 3.83 16.80 7.55
N ASP A 29 2.73 17.01 8.25
CA ASP A 29 1.38 16.62 7.81
C ASP A 29 0.96 17.39 6.55
N GLU A 30 1.23 18.70 6.47
CA GLU A 30 0.99 19.54 5.28
C GLU A 30 1.78 19.10 4.05
N THR A 31 2.83 18.30 4.23
CA THR A 31 3.63 17.76 3.10
C THR A 31 3.18 16.38 2.64
N ILE A 32 2.27 15.73 3.37
CA ILE A 32 1.73 14.43 3.00
C ILE A 32 0.85 14.60 1.75
N VAL A 33 1.06 13.72 0.77
CA VAL A 33 0.19 13.58 -0.38
C VAL A 33 -0.66 12.33 -0.16
N GLU A 34 -1.94 12.54 0.10
CA GLU A 34 -2.90 11.47 0.32
C GLU A 34 -3.30 10.81 -1.00
N MET A 35 -3.38 9.49 -0.99
CA MET A 35 -3.79 8.68 -2.12
C MET A 35 -4.78 7.61 -1.68
N THR A 36 -5.73 7.27 -2.54
CA THR A 36 -6.55 6.08 -2.39
C THR A 36 -5.79 4.82 -2.82
N LEU A 37 -6.19 3.66 -2.29
CA LEU A 37 -5.65 2.37 -2.75
C LEU A 37 -5.76 2.20 -4.27
N LYS A 38 -6.88 2.65 -4.84
CA LYS A 38 -7.13 2.54 -6.28
C LYS A 38 -6.12 3.37 -7.07
N GLU A 39 -5.91 4.64 -6.71
CA GLU A 39 -4.94 5.51 -7.37
C GLU A 39 -3.52 4.94 -7.26
N THR A 40 -3.18 4.36 -6.11
CA THR A 40 -1.88 3.72 -5.89
C THR A 40 -1.65 2.53 -6.82
N ILE A 41 -2.64 1.64 -6.94
CA ILE A 41 -2.55 0.46 -7.82
C ILE A 41 -2.58 0.87 -9.31
N GLU A 42 -3.38 1.87 -9.67
CA GLU A 42 -3.41 2.40 -11.04
C GLU A 42 -2.07 3.05 -11.42
N ALA A 43 -1.46 3.82 -10.52
CA ALA A 43 -0.14 4.40 -10.74
C ALA A 43 0.94 3.31 -10.87
N ALA A 44 0.92 2.28 -10.02
CA ALA A 44 1.82 1.13 -10.14
C ALA A 44 1.65 0.42 -11.48
N ARG A 45 0.39 0.27 -11.93
CA ARG A 45 0.08 -0.37 -13.20
C ARG A 45 0.59 0.41 -14.41
N ASN A 46 0.56 1.74 -14.35
CA ASN A 46 1.00 2.59 -15.45
C ASN A 46 2.53 2.68 -15.56
N GLU A 47 3.27 2.26 -14.53
CA GLU A 47 4.74 2.25 -14.54
C GLU A 47 5.31 1.05 -15.30
N TYR A 48 4.56 -0.05 -15.39
CA TYR A 48 5.03 -1.29 -16.01
C TYR A 48 4.10 -1.72 -17.15
N ASP A 49 4.70 -2.14 -18.26
CA ASP A 49 3.98 -2.77 -19.37
C ASP A 49 3.78 -4.28 -19.13
N ASP A 50 2.81 -4.87 -19.83
CA ASP A 50 2.54 -6.31 -19.85
C ASP A 50 2.44 -6.97 -18.46
N ILE A 51 1.78 -6.29 -17.53
CA ILE A 51 1.56 -6.80 -16.17
C ILE A 51 0.68 -8.04 -16.21
N THR A 52 1.18 -9.11 -15.61
CA THR A 52 0.49 -10.40 -15.52
C THR A 52 -0.04 -10.65 -14.10
N ALA A 53 0.56 -10.06 -13.07
CA ALA A 53 -0.02 -10.08 -11.72
C ALA A 53 0.36 -8.86 -10.88
N ILE A 54 -0.50 -8.53 -9.92
CA ILE A 54 -0.27 -7.54 -8.88
C ILE A 54 -0.63 -8.17 -7.54
N SER A 55 0.26 -8.10 -6.57
CA SER A 55 -0.04 -8.40 -5.17
C SER A 55 0.29 -7.20 -4.28
N VAL A 56 -0.33 -7.14 -3.11
CA VAL A 56 -0.02 -6.13 -2.09
C VAL A 56 0.34 -6.86 -0.83
N ASN A 57 1.56 -6.66 -0.36
CA ASN A 57 1.96 -7.05 0.98
C ASN A 57 1.56 -5.95 1.96
N HIS A 58 0.85 -6.35 3.01
CA HIS A 58 0.29 -5.51 4.07
C HIS A 58 0.57 -6.15 5.43
N PRO A 59 1.87 -6.31 5.80
CA PRO A 59 2.27 -7.17 6.90
C PRO A 59 1.65 -6.65 8.20
N GLY A 60 0.91 -7.54 8.88
CA GLY A 60 0.29 -7.33 10.18
C GLY A 60 -0.08 -5.88 10.47
N LEU A 61 -1.32 -5.48 10.13
CA LEU A 61 -1.85 -4.12 10.22
C LEU A 61 -1.85 -3.48 11.62
N THR A 62 -1.18 -4.07 12.59
CA THR A 62 -1.06 -3.65 14.00
C THR A 62 0.10 -2.68 14.26
N GLU A 63 1.17 -2.66 13.45
CA GLU A 63 2.36 -1.82 13.74
C GLU A 63 2.89 -1.11 12.50
N THR A 64 2.50 0.13 12.22
CA THR A 64 3.19 1.09 11.30
C THR A 64 3.65 0.54 9.93
N GLY A 65 3.11 -0.60 9.49
CA GLY A 65 3.41 -1.29 8.25
C GLY A 65 3.33 -0.39 7.03
N LEU A 66 4.39 -0.53 6.23
CA LEU A 66 4.50 -0.09 4.86
C LEU A 66 3.67 -1.01 3.97
N LEU A 67 2.98 -0.47 2.96
CA LEU A 67 2.39 -1.28 1.90
C LEU A 67 3.44 -1.52 0.81
N TYR A 68 3.59 -2.77 0.39
CA TYR A 68 4.40 -3.11 -0.78
C TYR A 68 3.49 -3.56 -1.90
N VAL A 69 3.38 -2.74 -2.95
CA VAL A 69 2.71 -3.11 -4.19
C VAL A 69 3.72 -3.84 -5.06
N LYS A 70 3.49 -5.13 -5.24
CA LYS A 70 4.36 -6.04 -5.94
C LYS A 70 3.80 -6.29 -7.33
N ILE A 71 4.57 -5.91 -8.34
CA ILE A 71 4.19 -6.03 -9.75
C ILE A 71 4.99 -7.16 -10.38
N TRP A 72 4.30 -8.04 -11.09
CA TRP A 72 4.94 -9.04 -11.94
C TRP A 72 4.60 -8.77 -13.40
N SER A 73 5.64 -8.62 -14.21
CA SER A 73 5.61 -8.54 -15.66
C SER A 73 6.79 -9.36 -16.21
N PRO A 74 6.66 -10.02 -17.38
CA PRO A 74 7.76 -10.75 -18.01
C PRO A 74 9.01 -9.90 -18.29
N GLU A 75 8.86 -8.58 -18.38
CA GLU A 75 9.97 -7.66 -18.65
C GLU A 75 10.82 -7.32 -17.41
N ILE A 76 10.30 -7.62 -16.21
CA ILE A 76 10.99 -7.34 -14.94
C ILE A 76 12.02 -8.44 -14.69
N MET A 77 13.24 -8.22 -15.18
CA MET A 77 14.35 -9.18 -15.06
C MET A 77 15.10 -9.10 -13.73
N ASP A 78 15.27 -7.89 -13.19
CA ASP A 78 15.88 -7.65 -11.89
C ASP A 78 14.80 -7.02 -11.00
N GLY A 79 14.41 -7.72 -9.92
CA GLY A 79 13.49 -7.16 -8.94
C GLY A 79 14.03 -5.83 -8.42
N GLY A 80 13.21 -4.78 -8.46
CA GLY A 80 13.66 -3.42 -8.20
C GLY A 80 12.51 -2.54 -7.75
N GLU A 81 12.82 -1.61 -6.84
CA GLU A 81 11.87 -0.60 -6.38
C GLU A 81 11.61 0.43 -7.50
N ALA A 82 10.33 0.69 -7.77
CA ALA A 82 9.90 1.76 -8.64
C ALA A 82 9.79 3.05 -7.81
N ASN A 83 10.51 4.10 -8.22
CA ASN A 83 10.42 5.42 -7.60
C ASN A 83 9.19 6.21 -8.09
N VAL A 84 8.02 5.57 -8.10
CA VAL A 84 6.76 6.17 -8.56
C VAL A 84 6.24 7.19 -7.55
N PHE A 85 6.48 6.94 -6.26
CA PHE A 85 6.02 7.80 -5.17
C PHE A 85 7.17 8.45 -4.43
N SER A 86 6.99 9.73 -4.06
CA SER A 86 7.89 10.37 -3.12
C SER A 86 7.67 9.80 -1.70
N PRO A 87 8.66 9.96 -0.79
CA PRO A 87 8.51 9.58 0.62
C PRO A 87 7.38 10.30 1.38
N SER A 88 6.69 11.27 0.76
CA SER A 88 5.55 11.97 1.35
C SER A 88 4.20 11.42 0.91
N HIS A 89 4.14 10.52 -0.08
CA HIS A 89 2.87 9.90 -0.47
C HIS A 89 2.43 8.87 0.58
N ARG A 90 1.14 8.89 0.91
CA ARG A 90 0.53 7.96 1.85
C ARG A 90 -0.78 7.44 1.29
N VAL A 91 -1.00 6.14 1.43
CA VAL A 91 -2.29 5.51 1.13
C VAL A 91 -3.21 5.70 2.32
N VAL A 92 -4.40 6.24 2.06
CA VAL A 92 -5.46 6.42 3.04
C VAL A 92 -6.26 5.12 3.14
N ILE A 93 -6.35 4.60 4.36
CA ILE A 93 -7.23 3.48 4.73
C ILE A 93 -8.36 4.07 5.57
N GLU A 94 -9.57 4.04 5.01
CA GLU A 94 -10.78 4.55 5.64
C GLU A 94 -11.61 3.41 6.20
N ARG A 95 -12.30 3.62 7.32
CA ARG A 95 -13.33 2.73 7.87
C ARG A 95 -14.52 3.60 8.25
N ASP A 96 -15.72 3.21 7.82
CA ASP A 96 -16.97 3.94 8.10
C ASP A 96 -16.94 5.44 7.71
N GLY A 97 -16.15 5.78 6.67
CA GLY A 97 -15.99 7.16 6.18
C GLY A 97 -15.00 8.01 6.96
N GLU A 98 -14.28 7.44 7.92
CA GLU A 98 -13.20 8.10 8.66
C GLU A 98 -11.84 7.53 8.28
N THR A 99 -10.83 8.39 8.14
CA THR A 99 -9.44 7.96 7.96
C THR A 99 -8.96 7.26 9.24
N VAL A 100 -8.81 5.94 9.16
CA VAL A 100 -8.25 5.14 10.27
C VAL A 100 -6.74 5.17 10.23
N ARG A 101 -6.17 5.22 9.02
CA ARG A 101 -4.72 5.14 8.85
C ARG A 101 -4.22 5.75 7.55
N MET A 102 -3.02 6.31 7.63
CA MET A 102 -2.21 6.69 6.47
C MET A 102 -0.92 5.89 6.49
N VAL A 103 -0.67 5.12 5.43
CA VAL A 103 0.50 4.24 5.35
C VAL A 103 1.39 4.63 4.19
N PRO A 104 2.72 4.64 4.34
CA PRO A 104 3.60 4.77 3.19
C PRO A 104 3.39 3.57 2.26
N VAL A 105 3.81 3.75 1.00
CA VAL A 105 3.73 2.71 -0.01
C VAL A 105 4.99 2.68 -0.84
N VAL A 106 5.45 1.47 -1.15
CA VAL A 106 6.55 1.19 -2.08
C VAL A 106 6.00 0.30 -3.20
N ILE A 107 6.44 0.54 -4.42
CA ILE A 107 6.16 -0.33 -5.57
C ILE A 107 7.43 -1.09 -5.90
N GLU A 108 7.32 -2.40 -6.06
CA GLU A 108 8.44 -3.29 -6.37
C GLU A 108 8.10 -4.19 -7.55
N GLY A 109 9.00 -4.25 -8.52
CA GLY A 109 9.00 -5.30 -9.53
C GLY A 109 9.45 -6.63 -8.91
N MET A 110 8.74 -7.71 -9.24
CA MET A 110 9.02 -9.05 -8.75
C MET A 110 9.33 -10.00 -9.90
N TYR A 111 10.15 -11.00 -9.62
CA TYR A 111 10.47 -12.06 -10.59
C TYR A 111 9.37 -13.13 -10.69
N PHE A 112 8.64 -13.38 -9.59
CA PHE A 112 7.50 -14.31 -9.55
C PHE A 112 6.33 -13.69 -8.81
N PRO A 113 5.08 -13.95 -9.26
CA PRO A 113 3.90 -13.41 -8.62
C PRO A 113 3.54 -14.15 -7.33
N ASP A 114 2.98 -13.43 -6.35
CA ASP A 114 2.27 -14.07 -5.25
C ASP A 114 0.90 -14.51 -5.76
N LEU A 115 0.73 -15.82 -5.94
CA LEU A 115 -0.46 -16.43 -6.54
C LEU A 115 -1.58 -16.77 -5.53
N ALA A 116 -1.36 -16.46 -4.25
CA ALA A 116 -2.29 -16.82 -3.18
C ALA A 116 -2.45 -15.67 -2.18
N ASP A 117 -3.70 -15.41 -1.79
CA ASP A 117 -4.03 -14.56 -0.66
C ASP A 117 -3.58 -15.24 0.65
N ASN A 118 -2.96 -14.48 1.54
CA ASN A 118 -2.59 -14.93 2.88
C ASN A 118 -2.77 -13.78 3.87
N GLN A 119 -2.48 -13.99 5.15
CA GLN A 119 -2.69 -12.98 6.19
C GLN A 119 -2.09 -11.60 5.86
N ASP A 120 -0.91 -11.58 5.25
CA ASP A 120 -0.10 -10.39 5.03
C ASP A 120 0.00 -10.01 3.56
N THR A 121 -0.64 -10.74 2.65
CA THR A 121 -0.50 -10.49 1.21
C THR A 121 -1.80 -10.78 0.50
N THR A 122 -2.16 -9.92 -0.44
CA THR A 122 -3.36 -10.08 -1.25
C THR A 122 -3.06 -9.90 -2.72
N THR A 123 -3.40 -10.91 -3.52
CA THR A 123 -3.36 -10.81 -4.99
C THR A 123 -4.52 -9.93 -5.45
N ILE A 124 -4.21 -8.83 -6.12
CA ILE A 124 -5.15 -7.80 -6.59
C ILE A 124 -5.50 -8.00 -8.05
N TYR A 125 -4.57 -8.57 -8.81
CA TYR A 125 -4.75 -8.86 -10.21
C TYR A 125 -3.95 -10.09 -10.57
N LEU A 126 -4.55 -10.98 -11.36
CA LEU A 126 -3.89 -12.14 -11.93
C LEU A 126 -4.51 -12.42 -13.29
N GLU A 127 -3.71 -12.35 -14.34
CA GLU A 127 -4.11 -12.76 -15.69
C GLU A 127 -4.44 -14.26 -15.70
N ASP A 128 -5.23 -14.70 -16.69
CA ASP A 128 -5.50 -16.12 -16.89
C ASP A 128 -4.23 -16.87 -17.33
N LEU A 129 -3.59 -17.53 -16.36
CA LEU A 129 -2.42 -18.39 -16.56
C LEU A 129 -2.79 -19.85 -16.87
N GLY A 130 -4.07 -20.14 -17.15
CA GLY A 130 -4.59 -21.47 -17.41
C GLY A 130 -5.03 -22.24 -16.16
N ALA A 131 -5.31 -23.54 -16.34
CA ALA A 131 -6.14 -24.38 -15.47
C ALA A 131 -5.70 -24.58 -14.00
N LYS A 132 -4.60 -23.96 -13.54
CA LYS A 132 -4.09 -24.09 -12.17
C LYS A 132 -4.32 -22.86 -11.30
N HIS A 133 -4.74 -21.74 -11.87
CA HIS A 133 -4.92 -20.49 -11.13
C HIS A 133 -6.22 -19.82 -11.57
N ASN A 134 -6.98 -19.32 -10.59
CA ASN A 134 -8.17 -18.53 -10.87
C ASN A 134 -7.75 -17.09 -11.17
N PRO A 135 -8.10 -16.53 -12.34
CA PRO A 135 -7.79 -15.14 -12.65
C PRO A 135 -8.50 -14.22 -11.66
N VAL A 136 -7.86 -13.09 -11.36
CA VAL A 136 -8.40 -12.07 -10.45
C VAL A 136 -8.54 -10.78 -11.24
N ALA A 137 -9.77 -10.30 -11.37
CA ALA A 137 -10.04 -9.01 -11.99
C ALA A 137 -9.56 -7.88 -11.05
N LEU A 138 -8.92 -6.86 -11.63
CA LEU A 138 -8.32 -5.76 -10.87
C LEU A 138 -9.29 -5.08 -9.89
N ALA A 139 -10.52 -4.83 -10.33
CA ALA A 139 -11.54 -4.19 -9.49
C ALA A 139 -11.93 -5.06 -8.29
N GLU A 140 -12.10 -6.37 -8.52
CA GLU A 140 -12.45 -7.34 -7.48
C GLU A 140 -11.32 -7.48 -6.46
N GLY A 141 -10.07 -7.55 -6.91
CA GLY A 141 -8.92 -7.61 -6.02
C GLY A 141 -8.73 -6.34 -5.20
N ILE A 142 -8.97 -5.15 -5.77
CA ILE A 142 -8.92 -3.87 -5.04
C ILE A 142 -10.00 -3.84 -3.96
N ASP A 143 -11.22 -4.24 -4.29
CA ASP A 143 -12.33 -4.25 -3.34
C ASP A 143 -12.11 -5.28 -2.22
N HIS A 144 -11.56 -6.45 -2.56
CA HIS A 144 -11.16 -7.48 -1.59
C HIS A 144 -10.08 -6.98 -0.64
N LEU A 145 -9.00 -6.37 -1.16
CA LEU A 145 -7.96 -5.77 -0.33
C LEU A 145 -8.51 -4.64 0.54
N ARG A 146 -9.35 -3.75 -0.01
CA ARG A 146 -9.98 -2.68 0.78
C ARG A 146 -10.76 -3.27 1.95
N ASN A 147 -11.60 -4.27 1.70
CA ASN A 147 -12.36 -4.94 2.75
C ASN A 147 -11.45 -5.58 3.80
N LYS A 148 -10.35 -6.20 3.36
CA LYS A 148 -9.35 -6.81 4.24
C LYS A 148 -8.65 -5.81 5.16
N LEU A 149 -8.22 -4.69 4.59
CA LEU A 149 -7.58 -3.60 5.35
C LEU A 149 -8.57 -2.91 6.30
N GLN A 150 -9.85 -2.86 5.93
CA GLN A 150 -10.92 -2.31 6.75
C GLN A 150 -11.32 -3.21 7.91
N HIS A 151 -11.16 -4.53 7.81
CA HIS A 151 -11.65 -5.49 8.79
C HIS A 151 -10.63 -6.58 9.15
N PRO A 152 -9.37 -6.24 9.51
CA PRO A 152 -8.30 -7.21 9.74
C PRO A 152 -8.68 -8.33 10.71
N GLU A 153 -9.47 -8.02 11.74
CA GLU A 153 -9.95 -8.98 12.72
C GLU A 153 -10.77 -10.12 12.12
N SER A 154 -11.49 -9.87 11.02
CA SER A 154 -12.32 -10.88 10.34
C SER A 154 -11.47 -11.92 9.60
N TRP A 155 -10.21 -11.57 9.28
CA TRP A 155 -9.30 -12.40 8.51
C TRP A 155 -8.29 -13.14 9.39
N GLU A 156 -7.98 -12.60 10.57
CA GLU A 156 -7.10 -13.28 11.52
C GLU A 156 -7.58 -14.69 11.87
N ASP A 157 -8.89 -14.87 12.06
CA ASP A 157 -9.46 -16.18 12.39
C ASP A 157 -9.49 -17.13 11.19
N GLU A 158 -9.68 -16.61 9.98
CA GLU A 158 -9.62 -17.40 8.74
C GLU A 158 -8.20 -17.95 8.49
N PHE A 159 -7.18 -17.11 8.67
CA PHE A 159 -5.78 -17.53 8.48
C PHE A 159 -5.20 -18.34 9.64
N LYS A 160 -5.73 -18.21 10.86
CA LYS A 160 -5.39 -19.11 11.98
C LYS A 160 -6.03 -20.50 11.81
N SER A 161 -7.17 -20.60 11.12
CA SER A 161 -7.96 -21.84 11.04
C SER A 161 -7.76 -22.65 9.76
N LYS A 162 -7.32 -22.05 8.64
CA LYS A 162 -7.15 -22.74 7.36
C LYS A 162 -5.68 -22.94 6.97
N ARG A 163 -5.32 -24.19 6.66
CA ARG A 163 -4.11 -24.53 5.88
C ARG A 163 -4.40 -24.17 4.41
N PHE A 164 -3.95 -22.99 3.97
CA PHE A 164 -3.81 -22.52 2.58
C PHE A 164 -4.79 -23.14 1.55
N GLU A 165 -5.99 -22.59 1.45
CA GLU A 165 -6.83 -22.80 0.27
C GLU A 165 -6.48 -21.71 -0.75
N THR A 166 -5.96 -22.13 -1.90
CA THR A 166 -5.75 -21.27 -3.08
C THR A 166 -7.10 -20.70 -3.50
N PHE A 167 -7.13 -19.42 -3.91
CA PHE A 167 -8.34 -18.64 -4.23
C PHE A 167 -9.59 -19.46 -4.56
N LEU A 168 -10.33 -19.74 -3.48
CA LEU A 168 -11.74 -20.12 -3.36
C LEU A 168 -12.32 -20.92 -4.53
N ASP A 169 -12.39 -22.23 -4.33
CA ASP A 169 -13.44 -23.09 -4.87
C ASP A 169 -14.82 -22.45 -4.57
N LYS A 170 -15.42 -21.81 -5.57
CA LYS A 170 -16.85 -21.54 -5.65
C LYS A 170 -17.42 -22.17 -6.91
#